data_AF-D8M4Q7-F1
#
_entry.id   AF-D8M4Q7-F1
#
_cell.length_a   1.000
_cell.length_b   1.000
_cell.length_c   1.000
_cell.angle_alpha   90.00
_cell.angle_beta   90.00
_cell.angle_gamma   90.00
#
_symmetry.space_group_name_H-M   'P 1'
#
loop_
_entity.id
_entity.type
_entity.pdbx_description
1 polymer ?
#
loop_
_entity_poly.entity_id
_entity_poly.type
_entity_poly.pdbx_seq_one_letter_code
_entity_poly.pdbx_strand_id
1 'polypeptide(L)'
;MLTLQKHHCRDCRYPVCGKCSELRNNERHCKSQDNCDKRTHLTLQVMVKNGDDVRQDQMVMQMIRLMNKLLNNMNLDLCLSPYAVLAISSSQGMLEMVQNSKALSGVKSIRAFLKECAPTSNKEEINPQVMDTYIRSCAGYAVITYLLGIGDRHLDNIMIDDKGHFFHIDFGYIFGQDPKVKEASIRITNDMIDGMGGKNSKNYQLFLGYAFQAYHILRQNALLLITLLRLMLDANIKDCKPEFLDRMIARFNLSMTDEEAESDFKRVLEGCIGDIFVGMLEIAHNIATAMR
;
A
#
# COMPACT_ATOMS: atom_id res chain seq x y z
N MET A 1 19.14 5.68 11.28
CA MET A 1 19.39 6.28 9.95
C MET A 1 20.59 5.56 9.34
N LEU A 2 20.41 4.89 8.20
CA LEU A 2 21.47 4.20 7.48
C LEU A 2 21.89 5.08 6.30
N THR A 3 23.18 5.43 6.26
CA THR A 3 23.75 6.15 5.12
C THR A 3 24.44 5.13 4.23
N LEU A 4 23.87 4.87 3.05
CA LEU A 4 24.51 4.01 2.06
C LEU A 4 25.31 4.88 1.09
N GLN A 5 26.61 4.62 0.97
CA GLN A 5 27.41 5.16 -0.12
C GLN A 5 27.11 4.33 -1.38
N LYS A 6 26.25 4.84 -2.26
CA LYS A 6 26.06 4.22 -3.57
C LYS A 6 26.98 4.89 -4.59
N HIS A 7 28.15 4.31 -4.82
CA HIS A 7 28.94 4.61 -6.00
C HIS A 7 28.34 3.84 -7.19
N HIS A 8 27.64 4.52 -8.09
CA HIS A 8 27.15 3.92 -9.34
C HIS A 8 28.09 4.27 -10.50
N CYS A 9 28.51 3.25 -11.25
CA CYS A 9 29.12 3.44 -12.56
C CYS A 9 27.99 3.63 -13.59
N ARG A 10 28.09 4.68 -14.42
CA ARG A 10 27.09 5.01 -15.45
C ARG A 10 26.82 3.87 -16.43
N ASP A 11 27.82 3.05 -16.71
CA ASP A 11 27.71 1.97 -17.71
C ASP A 11 27.06 0.70 -17.17
N CYS A 12 27.26 0.36 -15.89
CA CYS A 12 26.82 -0.94 -15.34
C CYS A 12 25.68 -0.86 -14.33
N ARG A 13 25.27 0.34 -13.86
CA ARG A 13 24.17 0.57 -12.89
C ARG A 13 24.28 -0.21 -11.55
N TYR A 14 25.37 -0.94 -11.30
CA TYR A 14 25.64 -1.66 -10.06
C TYR A 14 26.58 -0.84 -9.15
N PRO A 15 26.48 -1.00 -7.81
CA PRO A 15 27.43 -0.44 -6.86
C PRO A 15 28.83 -1.01 -7.10
N VAL A 16 29.82 -0.13 -7.37
CA VAL A 16 31.26 -0.41 -7.61
C VAL A 16 31.58 -1.83 -8.10
N CYS A 17 31.23 -2.15 -9.33
CA CYS A 17 31.66 -3.38 -9.98
C CYS A 17 33.21 -3.47 -10.03
N GLY A 18 33.76 -4.66 -9.76
CA GLY A 18 35.20 -4.90 -9.78
C GLY A 18 35.90 -4.73 -11.14
N LYS A 19 35.15 -4.49 -12.22
CA LYS A 19 35.69 -4.19 -13.56
C LYS A 19 36.01 -2.70 -13.76
N CYS A 20 35.20 -1.82 -13.14
CA CYS A 20 35.21 -0.37 -13.36
C CYS A 20 35.97 0.40 -12.25
N SER A 21 36.43 -0.32 -11.24
CA SER A 21 37.16 0.22 -10.09
C SER A 21 38.64 -0.15 -10.08
N GLU A 22 39.43 0.61 -9.36
CA GLU A 22 40.82 0.36 -9.02
C GLU A 22 40.98 0.38 -7.49
N LEU A 23 41.93 -0.39 -6.98
CA LEU A 23 42.26 -0.42 -5.56
C LEU A 23 43.28 0.68 -5.26
N ARG A 24 42.95 1.61 -4.36
CA ARG A 24 43.90 2.54 -3.74
C ARG A 24 43.72 2.47 -2.23
N ASN A 25 44.80 2.28 -1.48
CA ASN A 25 44.76 2.20 -0.01
C ASN A 25 43.71 1.22 0.55
N ASN A 26 43.60 0.01 -0.03
CA ASN A 26 42.59 -1.00 0.30
C ASN A 26 41.12 -0.60 0.06
N GLU A 27 40.86 0.56 -0.54
CA GLU A 27 39.53 1.01 -0.94
C GLU A 27 39.38 0.95 -2.47
N ARG A 28 38.17 0.63 -2.95
CA ARG A 28 37.87 0.60 -4.39
C ARG A 28 37.38 1.97 -4.86
N HIS A 29 38.12 2.60 -5.76
CA HIS A 29 37.78 3.87 -6.38
C HIS A 29 37.37 3.67 -7.84
N CYS A 30 36.51 4.52 -8.40
CA CYS A 30 36.22 4.52 -9.84
C CYS A 30 37.47 4.98 -10.63
N LYS A 31 37.78 4.30 -11.75
CA LYS A 31 38.94 4.63 -12.62
C LYS A 31 38.85 6.01 -13.27
N SER A 32 37.64 6.54 -13.47
CA SER A 32 37.39 7.89 -14.01
C SER A 32 36.28 8.57 -13.21
N GLN A 33 36.49 9.84 -12.84
CA GLN A 33 35.47 10.65 -12.15
C GLN A 33 34.31 11.04 -13.08
N ASP A 34 34.53 11.10 -14.40
CA ASP A 34 33.51 11.49 -15.39
C ASP A 34 32.47 10.38 -15.66
N ASN A 35 32.85 9.12 -15.42
CA ASN A 35 31.96 7.94 -15.55
C ASN A 35 31.26 7.57 -14.22
N CYS A 36 31.56 8.30 -13.15
CA CYS A 36 30.97 8.12 -11.83
C CYS A 36 29.86 9.17 -11.65
N ASP A 37 28.61 8.73 -11.50
CA ASP A 37 27.61 9.70 -11.04
C ASP A 37 27.96 10.14 -9.61
N LYS A 38 27.85 11.45 -9.38
CA LYS A 38 28.29 12.14 -8.16
C LYS A 38 27.85 11.38 -6.91
N ARG A 39 28.75 11.33 -5.90
CA ARG A 39 28.52 10.78 -4.55
C ARG A 39 27.23 11.36 -3.95
N THR A 40 26.09 10.72 -4.18
CA THR A 40 24.86 11.01 -3.47
C THR A 40 24.79 10.03 -2.30
N HIS A 41 24.93 10.56 -1.09
CA HIS A 41 24.63 9.79 0.11
C HIS A 41 23.13 9.52 0.08
N LEU A 42 22.74 8.26 -0.08
CA LEU A 42 21.35 7.87 0.11
C LEU A 42 21.14 7.70 1.62
N THR A 43 20.47 8.67 2.23
CA THR A 43 20.06 8.58 3.62
C THR A 43 18.74 7.81 3.69
N LEU A 44 18.81 6.58 4.20
CA LEU A 44 17.65 5.74 4.44
C LEU A 44 17.28 5.83 5.91
N GLN A 45 16.02 6.15 6.20
CA GLN A 45 15.49 5.95 7.53
C GLN A 45 14.90 4.54 7.60
N VAL A 46 15.21 3.85 8.70
CA VAL A 46 14.80 2.47 8.92
C VAL A 46 14.33 2.37 10.36
N MET A 47 13.19 1.71 10.55
CA MET A 47 12.69 1.28 11.85
C MET A 47 13.23 -0.12 12.13
N VAL A 48 13.84 -0.31 13.29
CA VAL A 48 14.27 -1.64 13.77
C VAL A 48 13.25 -2.10 14.79
N LYS A 49 12.60 -3.24 14.52
CA LYS A 49 11.72 -3.90 15.49
C LYS A 49 12.49 -5.01 16.19
N ASN A 50 12.43 -5.01 17.51
CA ASN A 50 13.05 -6.03 18.37
C ASN A 50 11.98 -6.55 19.33
N GLY A 51 11.69 -7.85 19.25
CA GLY A 51 10.58 -8.50 19.93
C GLY A 51 9.42 -8.90 19.01
N ASP A 52 9.35 -8.34 17.80
CA ASP A 52 8.28 -8.61 16.83
C ASP A 52 8.75 -9.49 15.68
N ASP A 53 7.90 -10.44 15.27
CA ASP A 53 8.09 -11.24 14.07
C ASP A 53 7.52 -10.53 12.83
N VAL A 54 8.39 -9.95 12.00
CA VAL A 54 7.99 -9.20 10.80
C VAL A 54 7.93 -10.06 9.53
N ARG A 55 8.02 -11.39 9.65
CA ARG A 55 7.91 -12.31 8.49
C ARG A 55 6.55 -12.17 7.80
N GLN A 56 5.50 -11.90 8.59
CA GLN A 56 4.15 -11.64 8.08
C GLN A 56 4.12 -10.37 7.21
N ASP A 57 4.61 -9.24 7.74
CA ASP A 57 4.71 -7.98 6.99
C ASP A 57 5.58 -8.12 5.73
N GLN A 58 6.69 -8.86 5.83
CA GLN A 58 7.56 -9.12 4.69
C GLN A 58 6.82 -9.90 3.59
N MET A 59 6.08 -10.96 3.95
CA MET A 59 5.29 -11.73 3.00
C MET A 59 4.23 -10.86 2.32
N VAL A 60 3.45 -10.09 3.09
CA VAL A 60 2.45 -9.18 2.54
C VAL A 60 3.10 -8.18 1.59
N MET A 61 4.24 -7.60 1.96
CA MET A 61 4.95 -6.67 1.08
C MET A 61 5.48 -7.30 -0.19
N GLN A 62 5.91 -8.57 -0.15
CA GLN A 62 6.26 -9.30 -1.37
C GLN A 62 5.03 -9.51 -2.27
N MET A 63 3.87 -9.82 -1.70
CA MET A 63 2.62 -9.93 -2.45
C MET A 63 2.20 -8.61 -3.08
N ILE A 64 2.31 -7.49 -2.35
CA ILE A 64 2.02 -6.15 -2.88
C ILE A 64 2.97 -5.80 -4.03
N ARG A 65 4.27 -6.12 -3.92
CA ARG A 65 5.23 -5.92 -5.03
C ARG A 65 4.86 -6.74 -6.26
N LEU A 66 4.46 -8.00 -6.07
CA LEU A 66 4.05 -8.86 -7.17
C LEU A 66 2.77 -8.33 -7.83
N MET A 67 1.75 -8.01 -7.04
CA MET A 67 0.51 -7.40 -7.52
C MET A 67 0.79 -6.11 -8.29
N ASN A 68 1.64 -5.22 -7.77
CA ASN A 68 2.07 -4.00 -8.47
C ASN A 68 2.74 -4.32 -9.81
N LYS A 69 3.60 -5.34 -9.87
CA LYS A 69 4.24 -5.76 -11.12
C LYS A 69 3.22 -6.29 -12.13
N LEU A 70 2.25 -7.08 -11.70
CA LEU A 70 1.19 -7.61 -12.56
C LEU A 70 0.32 -6.48 -13.14
N LEU A 71 -0.04 -5.49 -12.33
CA LEU A 71 -0.79 -4.31 -12.76
C LEU A 71 0.01 -3.47 -13.76
N ASN A 72 1.29 -3.20 -13.46
CA ASN A 72 2.16 -2.44 -14.36
C ASN A 72 2.40 -3.15 -15.70
N ASN A 73 2.46 -4.48 -15.74
CA ASN A 73 2.57 -5.23 -16.99
C ASN A 73 1.36 -5.03 -17.91
N MET A 74 0.20 -4.68 -17.34
CA MET A 74 -1.02 -4.33 -18.06
C MET A 74 -1.17 -2.81 -18.28
N ASN A 75 -0.08 -2.05 -18.08
CA ASN A 75 -0.04 -0.58 -18.16
C ASN A 75 -0.93 0.14 -17.13
N LEU A 76 -1.28 -0.53 -16.03
CA LEU A 76 -2.04 0.07 -14.94
C LEU A 76 -1.10 0.41 -13.77
N ASP A 77 -0.49 1.59 -13.83
CA ASP A 77 0.26 2.14 -12.69
C ASP A 77 -0.72 2.75 -11.67
N LEU A 78 -0.81 2.10 -10.52
CA LEU A 78 -1.63 2.53 -9.38
C LEU A 78 -0.81 3.31 -8.34
N CYS A 79 0.44 3.66 -8.62
CA CYS A 79 1.30 4.43 -7.73
C CYS A 79 1.45 3.80 -6.33
N LEU A 80 1.49 2.46 -6.26
CA LEU A 80 1.65 1.72 -5.01
C LEU A 80 3.03 1.95 -4.39
N SER A 81 3.10 1.97 -3.06
CA SER A 81 4.34 2.21 -2.30
C SER A 81 4.76 1.01 -1.45
N PRO A 82 5.25 -0.09 -2.07
CA PRO A 82 5.69 -1.28 -1.33
C PRO A 82 7.06 -1.06 -0.67
N TYR A 83 7.07 -0.49 0.54
CA TYR A 83 8.28 -0.24 1.33
C TYR A 83 8.99 -1.54 1.75
N ALA A 84 10.31 -1.48 1.91
CA ALA A 84 11.14 -2.63 2.25
C ALA A 84 10.87 -3.13 3.68
N VAL A 85 10.73 -4.44 3.81
CA VAL A 85 10.65 -5.15 5.10
C VAL A 85 11.61 -6.33 5.03
N LEU A 86 12.45 -6.47 6.04
CA LEU A 86 13.43 -7.53 6.17
C LEU A 86 13.33 -8.15 7.56
N ALA A 87 12.82 -9.37 7.64
CA ALA A 87 12.96 -10.22 8.82
C ALA A 87 14.41 -10.74 8.90
N ILE A 88 15.07 -10.45 10.00
CA ILE A 88 16.43 -10.95 10.30
C ILE A 88 16.32 -12.27 11.05
N SER A 89 15.38 -12.35 11.99
CA SER A 89 15.04 -13.54 12.76
C SER A 89 13.54 -13.58 13.02
N SER A 90 13.06 -14.56 13.80
CA SER A 90 11.66 -14.64 14.24
C SER A 90 11.27 -13.60 15.31
N SER A 91 12.20 -12.72 15.72
CA SER A 91 11.94 -11.67 16.71
C SER A 91 12.61 -10.34 16.37
N GLN A 92 13.29 -10.25 15.23
CA GLN A 92 14.02 -9.07 14.83
C GLN A 92 13.82 -8.79 13.35
N GLY A 93 13.62 -7.52 13.03
CA GLY A 93 13.49 -7.10 11.65
C GLY A 93 13.64 -5.60 11.44
N MET A 94 13.68 -5.22 10.17
CA MET A 94 13.92 -3.85 9.71
C MET A 94 12.84 -3.46 8.70
N LEU A 95 12.29 -2.26 8.87
CA LEU A 95 11.30 -1.69 7.97
C LEU A 95 11.81 -0.35 7.43
N GLU A 96 11.69 -0.15 6.13
CA GLU A 96 11.93 1.15 5.51
C GLU A 96 10.90 2.18 5.99
N MET A 97 11.38 3.36 6.37
CA MET A 97 10.53 4.49 6.72
C MET A 97 10.30 5.35 5.48
N VAL A 98 9.06 5.37 4.99
CA VAL A 98 8.66 6.24 3.87
C VAL A 98 8.76 7.70 4.32
N GLN A 99 9.62 8.46 3.63
CA GLN A 99 9.88 9.86 3.96
C GLN A 99 8.65 10.74 3.70
N ASN A 100 8.55 11.85 4.44
CA ASN A 100 7.49 12.85 4.29
C ASN A 100 6.05 12.29 4.37
N SER A 101 5.87 11.15 5.04
CA SER A 101 4.57 10.51 5.24
C SER A 101 3.99 10.80 6.61
N LYS A 102 2.65 10.81 6.70
CA LYS A 102 1.89 10.96 7.93
C LYS A 102 0.75 9.96 7.97
N ALA A 103 0.41 9.49 9.18
CA ALA A 103 -0.79 8.71 9.41
C ALA A 103 -2.04 9.58 9.21
N LEU A 104 -3.10 9.00 8.65
CA LEU A 104 -4.35 9.73 8.41
C LEU A 104 -5.03 10.20 9.71
N SER A 105 -4.82 9.52 10.83
CA SER A 105 -5.30 9.97 12.14
C SER A 105 -4.75 11.34 12.55
N GLY A 106 -3.54 11.69 12.06
CA GLY A 106 -2.91 12.99 12.25
C GLY A 106 -3.28 14.03 11.19
N VAL A 107 -4.05 13.66 10.16
CA VAL A 107 -4.44 14.53 9.04
C VAL A 107 -5.89 14.97 9.22
N LYS A 108 -6.09 16.26 9.54
CA LYS A 108 -7.45 16.83 9.75
C LYS A 108 -8.31 16.80 8.50
N SER A 109 -7.72 17.02 7.33
CA SER A 109 -8.40 16.96 6.03
C SER A 109 -7.39 16.55 4.97
N ILE A 110 -7.66 15.44 4.28
CA ILE A 110 -6.81 14.95 3.19
C ILE A 110 -6.70 16.00 2.09
N ARG A 111 -7.82 16.63 1.74
CA ARG A 111 -7.87 17.71 0.75
C ARG A 111 -6.97 18.89 1.15
N ALA A 112 -6.99 19.32 2.42
CA ALA A 112 -6.12 20.39 2.89
C ALA A 112 -4.64 19.97 2.86
N PHE A 113 -4.33 18.77 3.34
CA PHE A 113 -2.97 18.22 3.32
C PHE A 113 -2.38 18.16 1.89
N LEU A 114 -3.14 17.64 0.92
CA LEU A 114 -2.70 17.57 -0.47
C LEU A 114 -2.48 18.96 -1.11
N LYS A 115 -3.22 20.00 -0.67
CA LYS A 115 -3.00 21.38 -1.11
C LYS A 115 -1.72 21.97 -0.53
N GLU A 116 -1.46 21.74 0.76
CA GLU A 116 -0.31 22.29 1.46
C GLU A 116 1.02 21.70 0.96
N CYS A 117 1.03 20.40 0.64
CA CYS A 117 2.24 19.70 0.20
C CYS A 117 2.67 20.05 -1.23
N ALA A 118 1.72 20.39 -2.11
CA ALA A 118 1.99 20.72 -3.51
C ALA A 118 1.23 21.98 -3.96
N PRO A 119 1.65 23.17 -3.51
CA PRO A 119 0.97 24.42 -3.85
C PRO A 119 1.05 24.67 -5.36
N THR A 120 -0.10 24.90 -5.98
CA THR A 120 -0.17 25.37 -7.37
C THR A 120 -0.25 26.89 -7.43
N SER A 121 -0.17 27.47 -8.63
CA SER A 121 -0.37 28.91 -8.85
C SER A 121 -1.73 29.40 -8.31
N ASN A 122 -2.73 28.52 -8.29
CA ASN A 122 -4.01 28.75 -7.62
C ASN A 122 -4.03 28.02 -6.27
N LYS A 123 -3.92 28.77 -5.16
CA LYS A 123 -3.89 28.19 -3.80
C LYS A 123 -5.15 27.38 -3.44
N GLU A 124 -6.24 27.51 -4.20
CA GLU A 124 -7.47 26.74 -3.97
C GLU A 124 -7.49 25.36 -4.67
N GLU A 125 -6.56 25.11 -5.59
CA GLU A 125 -6.51 23.88 -6.39
C GLU A 125 -5.38 22.95 -5.93
N ILE A 126 -5.71 21.66 -5.80
CA ILE A 126 -4.72 20.61 -5.58
C ILE A 126 -3.99 20.36 -6.90
N ASN A 127 -2.67 20.17 -6.83
CA ASN A 127 -1.89 19.76 -7.98
C ASN A 127 -2.52 18.50 -8.63
N PRO A 128 -2.89 18.54 -9.93
CA PRO A 128 -3.55 17.42 -10.60
C PRO A 128 -2.76 16.11 -10.54
N GLN A 129 -1.42 16.17 -10.57
CA GLN A 129 -0.57 14.97 -10.49
C GLN A 129 -0.65 14.32 -9.10
N VAL A 130 -0.63 15.13 -8.04
CA VAL A 130 -0.75 14.66 -6.66
C VAL A 130 -2.13 14.06 -6.39
N MET A 131 -3.18 14.70 -6.93
CA MET A 131 -4.54 14.15 -6.85
C MET A 131 -4.66 12.82 -7.61
N ASP A 132 -4.09 12.72 -8.80
CA ASP A 132 -4.07 11.48 -9.59
C ASP A 132 -3.32 10.35 -8.86
N THR A 133 -2.15 10.64 -8.28
CA THR A 133 -1.40 9.69 -7.43
C THR A 133 -2.24 9.22 -6.24
N TYR A 134 -2.93 10.13 -5.56
CA TYR A 134 -3.82 9.80 -4.44
C TYR A 134 -4.98 8.89 -4.85
N ILE A 135 -5.67 9.22 -5.94
CA ILE A 135 -6.80 8.43 -6.47
C ILE A 135 -6.33 7.00 -6.84
N ARG A 136 -5.23 6.90 -7.60
CA ARG A 136 -4.65 5.64 -8.06
C ARG A 136 -4.20 4.74 -6.92
N SER A 137 -3.46 5.31 -5.96
CA SER A 137 -2.93 4.56 -4.82
C SER A 137 -4.05 4.13 -3.87
N CYS A 138 -5.04 4.98 -3.63
CA CYS A 138 -6.24 4.61 -2.88
C CYS A 138 -6.99 3.44 -3.55
N ALA A 139 -7.17 3.46 -4.88
CA ALA A 139 -7.82 2.37 -5.62
C ALA A 139 -7.05 1.06 -5.52
N GLY A 140 -5.73 1.11 -5.71
CA GLY A 140 -4.88 -0.07 -5.62
C GLY A 140 -4.87 -0.70 -4.24
N TYR A 141 -4.70 0.09 -3.18
CA TYR A 141 -4.74 -0.44 -1.81
C TYR A 141 -6.13 -0.92 -1.38
N ALA A 142 -7.22 -0.30 -1.85
CA ALA A 142 -8.57 -0.79 -1.59
C ALA A 142 -8.77 -2.22 -2.11
N VAL A 143 -8.34 -2.50 -3.35
CA VAL A 143 -8.42 -3.83 -3.95
C VAL A 143 -7.46 -4.81 -3.28
N ILE A 144 -6.21 -4.41 -3.05
CA ILE A 144 -5.18 -5.28 -2.48
C ILE A 144 -5.54 -5.70 -1.05
N THR A 145 -6.00 -4.76 -0.22
CA THR A 145 -6.39 -5.05 1.17
C THR A 145 -7.63 -5.92 1.23
N TYR A 146 -8.58 -5.73 0.31
CA TYR A 146 -9.72 -6.63 0.14
C TYR A 146 -9.26 -8.03 -0.22
N LEU A 147 -8.52 -8.19 -1.32
CA LEU A 147 -8.09 -9.49 -1.82
C LEU A 147 -7.24 -10.23 -0.79
N LEU A 148 -6.25 -9.58 -0.19
CA LEU A 148 -5.40 -10.19 0.85
C LEU A 148 -6.11 -10.34 2.20
N GLY A 149 -7.33 -9.80 2.36
CA GLY A 149 -8.09 -9.84 3.60
C GLY A 149 -7.34 -9.19 4.77
N ILE A 150 -6.74 -8.02 4.55
CA ILE A 150 -5.96 -7.31 5.57
C ILE A 150 -6.92 -6.68 6.58
N GLY A 151 -6.86 -7.13 7.83
CA GLY A 151 -7.71 -6.68 8.94
C GLY A 151 -7.16 -5.47 9.69
N ASP A 152 -7.91 -4.96 10.67
CA ASP A 152 -7.49 -3.88 11.58
C ASP A 152 -7.03 -2.58 10.88
N ARG A 153 -7.78 -2.15 9.86
CA ARG A 153 -7.49 -0.93 9.09
C ARG A 153 -8.09 0.32 9.75
N HIS A 154 -7.48 0.76 10.86
CA HIS A 154 -7.76 2.09 11.45
C HIS A 154 -6.89 3.18 10.80
N LEU A 155 -7.20 4.45 11.08
CA LEU A 155 -6.56 5.60 10.43
C LEU A 155 -5.07 5.77 10.77
N ASP A 156 -4.55 5.11 11.82
CA ASP A 156 -3.11 5.08 12.12
C ASP A 156 -2.35 4.10 11.23
N ASN A 157 -3.03 3.05 10.73
CA ASN A 157 -2.44 2.05 9.83
C ASN A 157 -2.52 2.47 8.36
N ILE A 158 -2.97 3.69 8.09
CA ILE A 158 -3.12 4.25 6.76
C ILE A 158 -2.32 5.54 6.71
N MET A 159 -1.39 5.60 5.76
CA MET A 159 -0.43 6.67 5.60
C MET A 159 -0.66 7.40 4.28
N ILE A 160 -0.28 8.66 4.25
CA ILE A 160 -0.22 9.49 3.06
C ILE A 160 1.07 10.30 3.03
N ASP A 161 1.71 10.42 1.86
CA ASP A 161 2.90 11.27 1.68
C ASP A 161 2.60 12.59 0.97
N ASP A 162 3.59 13.48 0.95
CA ASP A 162 3.53 14.81 0.34
C ASP A 162 3.31 14.81 -1.19
N LYS A 163 3.45 13.66 -1.84
CA LYS A 163 3.19 13.46 -3.28
C LYS A 163 1.83 12.82 -3.53
N GLY A 164 1.08 12.53 -2.47
CA GLY A 164 -0.24 11.92 -2.55
C GLY A 164 -0.22 10.39 -2.60
N HIS A 165 0.93 9.72 -2.41
CA HIS A 165 0.92 8.27 -2.28
C HIS A 165 0.18 7.88 -1.00
N PHE A 166 -0.91 7.15 -1.17
CA PHE A 166 -1.67 6.51 -0.12
C PHE A 166 -1.18 5.07 0.06
N PHE A 167 -0.89 4.64 1.28
CA PHE A 167 -0.42 3.28 1.53
C PHE A 167 -0.77 2.78 2.94
N HIS A 168 -0.81 1.46 3.09
CA HIS A 168 -1.10 0.81 4.36
C HIS A 168 0.20 0.36 5.03
N ILE A 169 0.25 0.47 6.37
CA ILE A 169 1.31 -0.05 7.22
C ILE A 169 0.75 -1.07 8.21
N ASP A 170 1.64 -1.81 8.86
CA ASP A 170 1.33 -2.81 9.89
C ASP A 170 0.36 -3.90 9.41
N PHE A 171 0.87 -5.08 9.09
CA PHE A 171 0.04 -6.19 8.60
C PHE A 171 -0.16 -7.29 9.65
N GLY A 172 -0.38 -6.91 10.91
CA GLY A 172 -0.57 -7.84 12.03
C GLY A 172 -1.78 -8.78 11.94
N TYR A 173 -2.71 -8.55 10.99
CA TYR A 173 -3.85 -9.41 10.69
C TYR A 173 -4.08 -9.52 9.18
N ILE A 174 -4.11 -10.75 8.65
CA ILE A 174 -4.23 -11.02 7.21
C ILE A 174 -5.25 -12.13 6.91
N PHE A 175 -5.58 -12.31 5.63
CA PHE A 175 -6.41 -13.41 5.13
C PHE A 175 -7.81 -13.51 5.79
N GLY A 176 -8.39 -12.36 6.14
CA GLY A 176 -9.73 -12.26 6.72
C GLY A 176 -9.77 -12.53 8.21
N GLN A 177 -8.62 -12.61 8.87
CA GLN A 177 -8.54 -12.47 10.32
C GLN A 177 -8.73 -11.00 10.67
N ASP A 178 -9.69 -10.72 11.54
CA ASP A 178 -9.86 -9.40 12.13
C ASP A 178 -10.14 -9.61 13.63
N PRO A 179 -9.52 -8.83 14.53
CA PRO A 179 -9.87 -8.85 15.95
C PRO A 179 -11.35 -8.44 16.19
N LYS A 180 -11.97 -7.75 15.23
CA LYS A 180 -13.39 -7.37 15.25
C LYS A 180 -14.22 -8.45 14.55
N VAL A 181 -15.42 -8.71 15.06
CA VAL A 181 -16.33 -9.78 14.59
C VAL A 181 -16.82 -9.57 13.14
N LYS A 182 -16.57 -8.40 12.53
CA LYS A 182 -16.88 -8.14 11.12
C LYS A 182 -15.69 -8.55 10.25
N GLU A 183 -15.95 -9.37 9.22
CA GLU A 183 -14.95 -9.74 8.22
C GLU A 183 -14.23 -8.51 7.65
N ALA A 184 -12.93 -8.65 7.36
CA ALA A 184 -12.13 -7.59 6.76
C ALA A 184 -12.82 -7.07 5.49
N SER A 185 -13.36 -5.85 5.57
CA SER A 185 -14.06 -5.17 4.49
C SER A 185 -13.16 -4.09 3.88
N ILE A 186 -13.47 -3.64 2.67
CA ILE A 186 -12.74 -2.54 2.03
C ILE A 186 -12.82 -1.31 2.93
N ARG A 187 -11.69 -0.82 3.42
CA ARG A 187 -11.67 0.37 4.28
C ARG A 187 -11.55 1.64 3.43
N ILE A 188 -12.70 2.25 3.17
CA ILE A 188 -12.79 3.60 2.60
C ILE A 188 -13.60 4.45 3.57
N THR A 189 -13.13 5.65 3.90
CA THR A 189 -13.82 6.57 4.81
C THR A 189 -14.44 7.75 4.05
N ASN A 190 -15.39 8.46 4.66
CA ASN A 190 -15.93 9.69 4.08
C ASN A 190 -14.82 10.72 3.83
N ASP A 191 -13.88 10.86 4.76
CA ASP A 191 -12.75 11.78 4.60
C ASP A 191 -11.89 11.44 3.37
N MET A 192 -11.73 10.15 3.06
CA MET A 192 -11.03 9.70 1.86
C MET A 192 -11.79 10.07 0.58
N ILE A 193 -13.12 9.89 0.58
CA ILE A 193 -13.99 10.25 -0.54
C ILE A 193 -14.05 11.78 -0.71
N ASP A 194 -14.13 12.52 0.37
CA ASP A 194 -14.11 13.99 0.37
C ASP A 194 -12.75 14.52 -0.09
N GLY A 195 -11.66 13.81 0.23
CA GLY A 195 -10.34 14.02 -0.34
C GLY A 195 -10.36 14.01 -1.87
N MET A 196 -11.13 13.10 -2.48
CA MET A 196 -11.31 13.02 -3.94
C MET A 196 -12.21 14.14 -4.49
N GLY A 197 -13.00 14.80 -3.63
CA GLY A 197 -14.00 15.81 -4.01
C GLY A 197 -15.45 15.33 -3.88
N GLY A 198 -15.68 14.21 -3.18
CA GLY A 198 -17.02 13.67 -2.91
C GLY A 198 -17.48 12.62 -3.92
N LYS A 199 -18.57 11.91 -3.59
CA LYS A 199 -19.12 10.79 -4.39
C LYS A 199 -19.55 11.17 -5.81
N ASN A 200 -19.94 12.42 -6.02
CA ASN A 200 -20.38 12.91 -7.33
C ASN A 200 -19.22 13.49 -8.17
N SER A 201 -17.99 13.45 -7.65
CA SER A 201 -16.83 13.99 -8.36
C SER A 201 -16.35 13.07 -9.48
N LYS A 202 -15.78 13.66 -10.53
CA LYS A 202 -15.07 12.90 -11.59
C LYS A 202 -13.94 12.04 -11.01
N ASN A 203 -13.26 12.54 -9.99
CA ASN A 203 -12.16 11.85 -9.31
C ASN A 203 -12.63 10.56 -8.62
N TYR A 204 -13.81 10.58 -7.98
CA TYR A 204 -14.38 9.38 -7.39
C TYR A 204 -14.77 8.34 -8.47
N GLN A 205 -15.26 8.78 -9.63
CA GLN A 205 -15.51 7.87 -10.76
C GLN A 205 -14.20 7.26 -11.31
N LEU A 206 -13.11 8.03 -11.36
CA LEU A 206 -11.78 7.51 -11.71
C LEU A 206 -11.29 6.48 -10.68
N PHE A 207 -11.45 6.75 -9.39
CA PHE A 207 -11.15 5.81 -8.32
C PHE A 207 -11.87 4.46 -8.53
N LEU A 208 -13.18 4.49 -8.78
CA LEU A 208 -13.96 3.29 -9.08
C LEU A 208 -13.42 2.56 -10.31
N GLY A 209 -13.17 3.29 -11.40
CA GLY A 209 -12.63 2.72 -12.64
C GLY A 209 -11.29 2.02 -12.44
N TYR A 210 -10.37 2.61 -11.66
CA TYR A 210 -9.09 1.99 -11.31
C TYR A 210 -9.26 0.76 -10.41
N ALA A 211 -10.18 0.81 -9.44
CA ALA A 211 -10.45 -0.31 -8.54
C ALA A 211 -11.00 -1.53 -9.31
N PHE A 212 -11.94 -1.32 -10.23
CA PHE A 212 -12.48 -2.40 -11.07
C PHE A 212 -11.42 -3.01 -11.99
N GLN A 213 -10.65 -2.18 -12.68
CA GLN A 213 -9.56 -2.66 -13.54
C GLN A 213 -8.52 -3.45 -12.75
N ALA A 214 -8.13 -2.95 -11.57
CA ALA A 214 -7.17 -3.62 -10.71
C ALA A 214 -7.70 -4.97 -10.21
N TYR A 215 -8.96 -5.03 -9.76
CA TYR A 215 -9.60 -6.27 -9.33
C TYR A 215 -9.61 -7.31 -10.45
N HIS A 216 -10.03 -6.90 -11.66
CA HIS A 216 -10.07 -7.79 -12.82
C HIS A 216 -8.67 -8.35 -13.18
N ILE A 217 -7.65 -7.49 -13.28
CA ILE A 217 -6.28 -7.91 -13.60
C ILE A 217 -5.73 -8.88 -12.54
N LEU A 218 -5.93 -8.57 -11.25
CA LEU A 218 -5.46 -9.42 -10.17
C LEU A 218 -6.22 -10.76 -10.12
N ARG A 219 -7.51 -10.76 -10.46
CA ARG A 219 -8.33 -11.97 -10.58
C ARG A 219 -7.85 -12.90 -11.68
N GLN A 220 -7.51 -12.37 -12.85
CA GLN A 220 -6.92 -13.17 -13.94
C GLN A 220 -5.57 -13.81 -13.55
N ASN A 221 -4.86 -13.21 -12.60
CA ASN A 221 -3.58 -13.70 -12.09
C ASN A 221 -3.68 -14.43 -10.74
N ALA A 222 -4.90 -14.77 -10.28
CA ALA A 222 -5.12 -15.34 -8.96
C ALA A 222 -4.35 -16.64 -8.74
N LEU A 223 -4.25 -17.52 -9.74
CA LEU A 223 -3.54 -18.80 -9.61
C LEU A 223 -2.08 -18.62 -9.17
N LEU A 224 -1.37 -17.63 -9.72
CA LEU A 224 0.01 -17.32 -9.32
C LEU A 224 0.07 -16.86 -7.86
N LEU A 225 -0.79 -15.92 -7.50
CA LEU A 225 -0.84 -15.35 -6.15
C LEU A 225 -1.15 -16.43 -5.11
N ILE A 226 -2.15 -17.27 -5.39
CA ILE A 226 -2.59 -18.38 -4.53
C ILE A 226 -1.47 -19.42 -4.41
N THR A 227 -0.82 -19.78 -5.52
CA THR A 227 0.27 -20.79 -5.50
C THR A 227 1.42 -20.33 -4.61
N LEU A 228 1.85 -19.08 -4.74
CA LEU A 228 2.94 -18.54 -3.90
C LEU A 228 2.56 -18.54 -2.42
N LEU A 229 1.33 -18.17 -2.08
CA LEU A 229 0.87 -18.20 -0.68
C LEU A 229 0.72 -19.63 -0.14
N ARG A 230 0.29 -20.59 -0.97
CA ARG A 230 0.24 -22.01 -0.59
C ARG A 230 1.63 -22.56 -0.25
N LEU A 231 2.67 -22.14 -0.96
CA LEU A 231 4.05 -22.53 -0.66
C LEU A 231 4.57 -21.94 0.67
N MET A 232 3.90 -20.92 1.21
CA MET A 232 4.28 -20.28 2.48
C MET A 232 3.62 -20.89 3.71
N LEU A 233 2.69 -21.85 3.54
CA LEU A 233 1.95 -22.44 4.68
C LEU A 233 2.87 -23.13 5.70
N ASP A 234 3.96 -23.74 5.23
CA ASP A 234 4.93 -24.42 6.09
C ASP A 234 5.99 -23.47 6.70
N ALA A 235 5.92 -22.16 6.41
CA ALA A 235 6.89 -21.18 6.91
C ALA A 235 6.71 -20.81 8.40
N ASN A 236 5.69 -21.37 9.07
CA ASN A 236 5.35 -21.10 10.47
C ASN A 236 5.19 -19.59 10.74
N ILE A 237 4.46 -18.91 9.85
CA ILE A 237 4.04 -17.51 10.00
C ILE A 237 2.66 -17.51 10.66
N LYS A 238 2.52 -16.72 11.73
CA LYS A 238 1.38 -16.69 12.66
C LYS A 238 0.00 -16.88 12.01
N ASP A 239 -0.34 -16.02 11.04
CA ASP A 239 -1.66 -15.97 10.41
C ASP A 239 -1.66 -16.60 8.98
N CYS A 240 -0.57 -17.26 8.57
CA CYS A 240 -0.49 -17.99 7.29
C CYS A 240 -0.95 -19.44 7.47
N LYS A 241 -2.26 -19.64 7.66
CA LYS A 241 -2.88 -20.96 7.87
C LYS A 241 -3.82 -21.32 6.71
N PRO A 242 -4.03 -22.62 6.41
CA PRO A 242 -4.90 -23.04 5.32
C PRO A 242 -6.31 -22.45 5.41
N GLU A 243 -6.89 -22.47 6.62
CA GLU A 243 -8.24 -21.95 6.89
C GLU A 243 -8.42 -20.48 6.52
N PHE A 244 -7.39 -19.65 6.74
CA PHE A 244 -7.44 -18.23 6.41
C PHE A 244 -7.15 -18.01 4.93
N LEU A 245 -6.21 -18.78 4.35
CA LEU A 245 -5.93 -18.72 2.92
C LEU A 245 -7.17 -19.05 2.08
N ASP A 246 -8.01 -20.00 2.50
CA ASP A 246 -9.26 -20.32 1.79
C ASP A 246 -10.25 -19.13 1.80
N ARG A 247 -10.32 -18.36 2.89
CA ARG A 247 -11.11 -17.11 2.95
C ARG A 247 -10.58 -16.05 2.00
N MET A 248 -9.25 -15.96 1.85
CA MET A 248 -8.62 -15.07 0.89
C MET A 248 -8.92 -15.51 -0.55
N ILE A 249 -8.85 -16.80 -0.85
CA ILE A 249 -9.16 -17.36 -2.17
C ILE A 249 -10.62 -17.05 -2.57
N ALA A 250 -11.57 -17.18 -1.63
CA ALA A 250 -12.98 -16.90 -1.87
C ALA A 250 -13.22 -15.48 -2.40
N ARG A 251 -12.41 -14.50 -1.99
CA ARG A 251 -12.54 -13.08 -2.38
C ARG A 251 -12.20 -12.80 -3.84
N PHE A 252 -11.55 -13.74 -4.52
CA PHE A 252 -11.31 -13.66 -5.97
C PHE A 252 -12.51 -14.10 -6.80
N ASN A 253 -13.53 -14.72 -6.20
CA ASN A 253 -14.75 -15.17 -6.87
C ASN A 253 -14.46 -15.96 -8.16
N LEU A 254 -13.52 -16.91 -8.12
CA LEU A 254 -12.99 -17.60 -9.32
C LEU A 254 -14.02 -18.47 -10.05
N SER A 255 -15.12 -18.82 -9.42
CA SER A 255 -16.22 -19.59 -10.03
C SER A 255 -17.21 -18.73 -10.82
N MET A 256 -17.17 -17.41 -10.66
CA MET A 256 -18.07 -16.46 -11.34
C MET A 256 -17.54 -16.05 -12.72
N THR A 257 -18.40 -15.53 -13.59
CA THR A 257 -17.92 -14.81 -14.79
C THR A 257 -17.27 -13.48 -14.41
N ASP A 258 -16.61 -12.81 -15.36
CA ASP A 258 -16.00 -11.50 -15.10
C ASP A 258 -17.06 -10.45 -14.75
N GLU A 259 -18.21 -10.46 -15.41
CA GLU A 259 -19.33 -9.53 -15.16
C GLU A 259 -19.99 -9.76 -13.79
N GLU A 260 -20.17 -11.03 -13.41
CA GLU A 260 -20.71 -11.41 -12.10
C GLU A 260 -19.75 -11.01 -10.98
N ALA A 261 -18.45 -11.30 -11.14
CA ALA A 261 -17.43 -10.95 -10.17
C ALA A 261 -17.27 -9.42 -10.02
N GLU A 262 -17.38 -8.67 -11.11
CA GLU A 262 -17.37 -7.20 -11.07
C GLU A 262 -18.60 -6.65 -10.34
N SER A 263 -19.78 -7.21 -10.62
CA SER A 263 -21.03 -6.83 -9.95
C SER A 263 -21.00 -7.12 -8.45
N ASP A 264 -20.44 -8.27 -8.05
CA ASP A 264 -20.24 -8.61 -6.65
C ASP A 264 -19.24 -7.66 -5.97
N PHE A 265 -18.09 -7.43 -6.60
CA PHE A 265 -17.09 -6.50 -6.07
C PHE A 265 -17.64 -5.08 -5.93
N LYS A 266 -18.44 -4.61 -6.89
CA LYS A 266 -19.16 -3.34 -6.81
C LYS A 266 -20.07 -3.27 -5.59
N ARG A 267 -20.85 -4.33 -5.34
CA ARG A 267 -21.73 -4.42 -4.16
C ARG A 267 -20.94 -4.37 -2.87
N VAL A 268 -19.80 -5.07 -2.78
CA VAL A 268 -18.91 -5.01 -1.61
C VAL A 268 -18.40 -3.58 -1.40
N LEU A 269 -17.92 -2.93 -2.46
CA LEU A 269 -17.39 -1.57 -2.42
C LEU A 269 -18.45 -0.55 -1.99
N GLU A 270 -19.66 -0.63 -2.56
CA GLU A 270 -20.78 0.24 -2.21
C GLU A 270 -21.31 -0.02 -0.80
N GLY A 271 -21.37 -1.29 -0.37
CA GLY A 271 -21.76 -1.67 0.99
C GLY A 271 -20.80 -1.11 2.04
N CYS A 272 -19.49 -1.15 1.77
CA CYS A 272 -18.47 -0.55 2.64
C CYS A 272 -18.63 0.97 2.76
N ILE A 273 -19.20 1.63 1.76
CA ILE A 273 -19.48 3.07 1.75
C ILE A 273 -20.84 3.40 2.39
N GLY A 274 -21.82 2.49 2.27
CA GLY A 274 -23.16 2.61 2.86
C GLY A 274 -23.19 2.39 4.38
N ASP A 275 -22.43 1.42 4.88
CA ASP A 275 -22.29 1.14 6.32
C ASP A 275 -21.75 2.35 7.10
N ILE A 276 -21.04 3.27 6.42
CA ILE A 276 -20.54 4.52 6.99
C ILE A 276 -21.68 5.48 7.35
N PHE A 277 -22.76 5.50 6.54
CA PHE A 277 -23.92 6.36 6.78
C PHE A 277 -24.75 5.85 7.96
N VAL A 278 -24.92 4.53 8.07
CA VAL A 278 -25.60 3.90 9.21
C VAL A 278 -24.80 4.12 10.51
N GLY A 279 -23.47 3.94 10.47
CA GLY A 279 -22.61 4.21 11.63
C GLY A 279 -22.64 5.67 12.09
N MET A 280 -22.76 6.64 11.19
CA MET A 280 -22.92 8.05 11.56
C MET A 280 -24.29 8.35 12.18
N LEU A 281 -25.37 7.77 11.65
CA LEU A 281 -26.71 7.93 12.23
C LEU A 281 -26.77 7.32 13.63
N GLU A 282 -26.13 6.18 13.85
CA GLU A 282 -26.02 5.56 15.18
C GLU A 282 -25.19 6.41 16.15
N ILE A 283 -24.06 6.99 15.72
CA ILE A 283 -23.25 7.89 16.56
C ILE A 283 -24.03 9.18 16.88
N ALA A 284 -24.70 9.78 15.89
CA ALA A 284 -25.52 10.97 16.10
C ALA A 284 -26.72 10.69 17.01
N HIS A 285 -27.36 9.52 16.86
CA HIS A 285 -28.42 9.07 17.75
C HIS A 285 -27.90 8.91 19.18
N ASN A 286 -26.78 8.20 19.38
CA ASN A 286 -26.18 7.97 20.71
C ASN A 286 -25.73 9.26 21.41
N ILE A 287 -25.20 10.25 20.67
CA ILE A 287 -24.85 11.57 21.22
C ILE A 287 -26.12 12.33 21.62
N ALA A 288 -27.18 12.26 20.80
CA ALA A 288 -28.47 12.90 21.12
C ALA A 288 -29.15 12.27 22.34
N THR A 289 -28.99 10.97 22.58
CA THR A 289 -29.49 10.28 23.76
C THR A 289 -28.65 10.55 25.02
N ALA A 290 -27.34 10.80 24.86
CA ALA A 290 -26.44 11.16 25.97
C ALA A 290 -26.52 12.65 26.39
N MET A 291 -27.16 13.49 25.57
CA MET A 291 -27.44 14.90 25.85
C MET A 291 -28.86 15.14 26.41
N ARG A 292 -29.59 14.07 26.76
CA ARG A 292 -30.82 14.08 27.55
C ARG A 292 -30.56 13.55 28.96
#